data_AF-A0A7C3ARX3-F1
#
_entry.id   AF-A0A7C3ARX3-F1
#
_cell.length_a   1.000
_cell.length_b   1.000
_cell.length_c   1.000
_cell.angle_alpha   90.00
_cell.angle_beta   90.00
_cell.angle_gamma   90.00
#
_symmetry.space_group_name_H-M   'P 1'
#
loop_
_entity.id
_entity.type
_entity.pdbx_description
1 polymer ?
#
loop_
_entity_poly.entity_id
_entity_poly.type
_entity_poly.pdbx_seq_one_letter_code
_entity_poly.pdbx_strand_id
1 'polypeptide(L)'
;MDQLTEQVSVLAERVGRLDTDVAELKQFHLEATYRVNGPAIFGGPEFRRPRVLSPTELDALLTEAVEAGTISWADRKAIMQADLVVRGRTPEADQLYLVVEVSWGVGTTDIARAIERAGYLRKAGFPARPAVAGRWPSPDARRMLDALSGDDRPVIVLDGTIEWDGRS
;
A
#
# COMPACT_ATOMS: atom_id res chain seq x y z
N MET A 1 -48.01 -12.48 -6.80
CA MET A 1 -46.72 -12.82 -6.17
C MET A 1 -45.58 -12.49 -7.13
N ASP A 2 -45.68 -12.89 -8.39
CA ASP A 2 -44.60 -12.77 -9.39
C ASP A 2 -44.05 -11.36 -9.64
N GLN A 3 -44.91 -10.34 -9.77
CA GLN A 3 -44.44 -8.98 -10.07
C GLN A 3 -43.65 -8.33 -8.92
N LEU A 4 -44.03 -8.59 -7.66
CA LEU A 4 -43.30 -8.07 -6.50
C LEU A 4 -41.96 -8.80 -6.34
N THR A 5 -41.94 -10.12 -6.55
CA THR A 5 -40.71 -10.92 -6.52
C THR A 5 -39.73 -10.48 -7.61
N GLU A 6 -40.22 -10.22 -8.82
CA GLU A 6 -39.41 -9.69 -9.92
C GLU A 6 -38.85 -8.30 -9.60
N GLN A 7 -39.67 -7.39 -9.06
CA GLN A 7 -39.23 -6.06 -8.63
C GLN A 7 -38.17 -6.12 -7.52
N VAL A 8 -38.34 -7.02 -6.55
CA VAL A 8 -37.35 -7.24 -5.48
C VAL A 8 -36.04 -7.81 -6.03
N SER A 9 -36.09 -8.73 -7.00
CA SER A 9 -34.89 -9.27 -7.65
C SER A 9 -34.11 -8.20 -8.40
N VAL A 10 -34.80 -7.38 -9.20
CA VAL A 10 -34.19 -6.26 -9.94
C VAL A 10 -33.59 -5.23 -8.98
N LEU A 11 -34.27 -4.95 -7.86
CA LEU A 11 -33.73 -4.06 -6.83
C LEU A 11 -32.47 -4.64 -6.18
N ALA A 12 -32.48 -5.94 -5.84
CA ALA A 12 -31.33 -6.61 -5.23
C ALA A 12 -30.10 -6.58 -6.16
N GLU A 13 -30.27 -6.83 -7.46
CA GLU A 13 -29.19 -6.70 -8.44
C GLU A 13 -28.65 -5.27 -8.53
N ARG A 14 -29.54 -4.27 -8.55
CA ARG A 14 -29.12 -2.86 -8.59
C ARG A 14 -28.37 -2.46 -7.32
N VAL A 15 -28.82 -2.91 -6.15
CA VAL A 15 -28.13 -2.70 -4.87
C VAL A 15 -26.76 -3.38 -4.89
N GLY A 16 -26.64 -4.59 -5.43
CA GLY A 16 -25.35 -5.28 -5.56
C GLY A 16 -24.35 -4.54 -6.47
N ARG A 17 -24.83 -3.94 -7.58
CA ARG A 17 -23.99 -3.09 -8.44
C ARG A 17 -23.56 -1.82 -7.70
N LEU A 18 -24.49 -1.16 -7.01
CA LEU A 18 -24.17 0.03 -6.21
C LEU A 18 -23.16 -0.26 -5.10
N ASP A 19 -23.24 -1.41 -4.43
CA ASP A 19 -22.26 -1.82 -3.42
C ASP A 19 -20.86 -1.97 -4.03
N THR A 20 -20.78 -2.55 -5.23
CA THR A 20 -19.52 -2.68 -5.99
C THR A 20 -18.96 -1.32 -6.37
N ASP A 21 -19.76 -0.44 -6.97
CA ASP A 21 -19.34 0.91 -7.39
C ASP A 21 -18.89 1.74 -6.17
N VAL A 22 -19.57 1.61 -5.03
CA VAL A 22 -19.21 2.28 -3.78
C VAL A 22 -17.91 1.72 -3.20
N ALA A 23 -17.66 0.42 -3.32
CA ALA A 23 -16.40 -0.18 -2.90
C ALA A 23 -15.22 0.39 -3.70
N GLU A 24 -15.36 0.51 -5.03
CA GLU A 24 -14.36 1.14 -5.90
C GLU A 24 -14.13 2.61 -5.55
N LEU A 25 -15.20 3.37 -5.30
CA LEU A 25 -15.10 4.78 -4.91
C LEU A 25 -14.39 4.97 -3.57
N LYS A 26 -14.67 4.11 -2.58
CA LYS A 26 -13.98 4.12 -1.28
C LYS A 26 -12.50 3.87 -1.44
N GLN A 27 -12.13 2.91 -2.29
CA GLN A 27 -10.73 2.59 -2.57
C GLN A 27 -10.01 3.80 -3.21
N PHE A 28 -10.59 4.39 -4.26
CA PHE A 28 -10.04 5.59 -4.89
C PHE A 28 -9.89 6.75 -3.90
N HIS A 29 -10.91 7.00 -3.08
CA HIS A 29 -10.86 8.05 -2.07
C HIS A 29 -9.74 7.82 -1.04
N LEU A 30 -9.56 6.58 -0.61
CA LEU A 30 -8.53 6.22 0.36
C LEU A 30 -7.14 6.46 -0.23
N GLU A 31 -6.85 5.92 -1.42
CA GLU A 31 -5.59 6.14 -2.12
C GLU A 31 -5.27 7.62 -2.34
N ALA A 32 -6.26 8.42 -2.78
CA ALA A 32 -6.10 9.85 -2.96
C ALA A 32 -5.78 10.55 -1.63
N THR A 33 -6.45 10.15 -0.54
CA THR A 33 -6.21 10.67 0.81
C THR A 33 -4.77 10.42 1.25
N TYR A 34 -4.25 9.20 1.06
CA TYR A 34 -2.87 8.89 1.41
C TYR A 34 -1.83 9.59 0.52
N ARG A 35 -2.13 9.83 -0.78
CA ARG A 35 -1.25 10.64 -1.65
C ARG A 35 -1.16 12.09 -1.16
N VAL A 36 -2.31 12.70 -0.86
CA VAL A 36 -2.39 14.12 -0.48
C VAL A 36 -1.86 14.35 0.94
N ASN A 37 -2.26 13.51 1.89
CA ASN A 37 -1.92 13.67 3.31
C ASN A 37 -0.71 12.86 3.75
N GLY A 38 0.01 12.21 2.82
CA GLY A 38 1.12 11.31 3.12
C GLY A 38 2.10 11.85 4.16
N PRO A 39 2.58 13.12 4.06
CA PRO A 39 3.48 13.65 5.07
C PRO A 39 2.93 13.70 6.49
N ALA A 40 1.62 13.93 6.65
CA ALA A 40 0.95 13.94 7.96
C ALA A 40 0.66 12.52 8.48
N ILE A 41 0.44 11.56 7.58
CA ILE A 41 0.10 10.18 7.92
C ILE A 41 1.34 9.37 8.28
N PHE A 42 2.40 9.44 7.45
CA PHE A 42 3.60 8.65 7.64
C PHE A 42 4.64 9.35 8.54
N GLY A 43 4.44 10.64 8.82
CA GLY A 43 5.40 11.46 9.56
C GLY A 43 5.38 11.18 11.06
N GLY A 44 6.55 10.86 11.61
CA GLY A 44 6.71 10.62 13.04
C GLY A 44 8.18 10.61 13.48
N PRO A 45 8.44 10.39 14.78
CA PRO A 45 9.80 10.25 15.30
C PRO A 45 10.64 9.18 14.57
N GLU A 46 9.99 8.10 14.13
CA GLU A 46 10.54 6.93 13.44
C GLU A 46 10.69 7.14 11.93
N PHE A 47 9.92 8.06 11.34
CA PHE A 47 9.98 8.36 9.90
C PHE A 47 9.80 9.85 9.63
N ARG A 48 10.95 10.51 9.47
CA ARG A 48 11.10 11.95 9.40
C ARG A 48 11.16 12.41 7.96
N ARG A 49 10.68 13.63 7.73
CA ARG A 49 10.62 14.27 6.41
C ARG A 49 9.99 13.37 5.31
N PRO A 50 8.83 12.73 5.59
CA PRO A 50 8.15 11.91 4.60
C PRO A 50 7.76 12.73 3.37
N ARG A 51 7.93 12.13 2.20
CA ARG A 51 7.52 12.67 0.91
C ARG A 51 7.05 11.55 0.00
N VAL A 52 5.78 11.60 -0.38
CA VAL A 52 5.22 10.72 -1.41
C VAL A 52 5.87 11.08 -2.75
N LEU A 53 6.43 10.08 -3.44
CA LEU A 53 6.96 10.28 -4.78
C LEU A 53 5.83 10.37 -5.80
N SER A 54 5.97 11.28 -6.75
CA SER A 54 5.12 11.27 -7.94
C SER A 54 5.48 10.09 -8.87
N PRO A 55 4.57 9.66 -9.76
CA PRO A 55 4.87 8.61 -10.73
C PRO A 55 6.11 8.90 -11.58
N THR A 56 6.31 10.16 -11.99
CA THR A 56 7.48 10.58 -12.78
C THR A 56 8.78 10.47 -11.97
N GLU A 57 8.74 10.80 -10.67
CA GLU A 57 9.93 10.69 -9.82
C GLU A 57 10.30 9.24 -9.53
N LEU A 58 9.29 8.38 -9.31
CA LEU A 58 9.51 6.95 -9.15
C LEU A 58 10.04 6.32 -10.45
N ASP A 59 9.51 6.73 -11.60
CA ASP A 59 9.98 6.24 -12.90
C ASP A 59 11.44 6.63 -13.17
N ALA A 60 11.78 7.89 -12.94
CA ALA A 60 13.16 8.38 -13.08
C ALA A 60 14.11 7.60 -12.17
N LEU A 61 13.70 7.33 -10.93
CA LEU A 61 14.47 6.54 -9.97
C LEU A 61 14.75 5.11 -10.45
N LEU A 62 13.77 4.47 -11.12
CA LEU A 62 13.86 3.07 -11.54
C LEU A 62 14.49 2.86 -12.92
N THR A 63 14.48 3.88 -13.77
CA THR A 63 15.00 3.80 -15.14
C THR A 63 16.49 3.44 -15.12
N GLU A 64 17.28 4.11 -14.28
CA GLU A 64 18.72 3.83 -14.13
C GLU A 64 18.98 2.37 -13.70
N ALA A 65 18.14 1.83 -12.80
CA ALA A 65 18.26 0.45 -12.32
C ALA A 65 17.93 -0.59 -13.41
N VAL A 66 16.96 -0.30 -14.28
CA VAL A 66 16.65 -1.15 -15.44
C VAL A 66 17.78 -1.10 -16.46
N GLU A 67 18.31 0.09 -16.78
CA GLU A 67 19.43 0.26 -17.72
C GLU A 67 20.71 -0.42 -17.23
N ALA A 68 20.97 -0.35 -15.92
CA ALA A 68 22.07 -1.07 -15.26
C ALA A 68 21.83 -2.59 -15.15
N GLY A 69 20.63 -3.08 -15.49
CA GLY A 69 20.27 -4.49 -15.44
C GLY A 69 20.10 -5.06 -14.02
N THR A 70 20.01 -4.21 -12.99
CA THR A 70 19.82 -4.67 -11.60
C THR A 70 18.40 -5.17 -11.38
N ILE A 71 17.42 -4.62 -12.08
CA ILE A 71 16.03 -5.07 -12.08
C ILE A 71 15.51 -5.28 -13.50
N SER A 72 14.50 -6.16 -13.63
CA SER A 72 13.82 -6.38 -14.90
C SER A 72 12.75 -5.32 -15.18
N TRP A 73 12.26 -5.25 -16.42
CA TRP A 73 11.07 -4.46 -16.75
C TRP A 73 9.82 -4.91 -15.98
N ALA A 74 9.71 -6.21 -15.65
CA ALA A 74 8.61 -6.74 -14.85
C ALA A 74 8.71 -6.28 -13.39
N ASP A 75 9.92 -6.31 -12.82
CA ASP A 75 10.21 -5.80 -11.46
C ASP A 75 9.87 -4.30 -11.40
N ARG A 76 10.34 -3.50 -12.37
CA ARG A 76 9.99 -2.07 -12.48
C ARG A 76 8.48 -1.89 -12.54
N LYS A 77 7.77 -2.66 -13.38
CA LYS A 77 6.32 -2.58 -13.50
C LYS A 77 5.63 -2.89 -12.17
N ALA A 78 6.09 -3.89 -11.43
CA ALA A 78 5.54 -4.24 -10.12
C ALA A 78 5.72 -3.09 -9.12
N ILE A 79 6.91 -2.47 -9.05
CA ILE A 79 7.14 -1.29 -8.17
C ILE A 79 6.24 -0.13 -8.58
N MET A 80 6.13 0.17 -9.88
CA MET A 80 5.29 1.25 -10.41
C MET A 80 3.79 1.04 -10.16
N GLN A 81 3.36 -0.20 -9.88
CA GLN A 81 1.98 -0.52 -9.52
C GLN A 81 1.69 -0.37 -8.03
N ALA A 82 2.69 -0.08 -7.19
CA ALA A 82 2.46 0.27 -5.79
C ALA A 82 1.54 1.49 -5.70
N ASP A 83 0.64 1.50 -4.72
CA ASP A 83 -0.28 2.63 -4.56
C ASP A 83 0.51 3.89 -4.23
N LEU A 84 1.54 3.76 -3.38
CA LEU A 84 2.44 4.84 -2.98
C LEU A 84 3.86 4.33 -2.78
N VAL A 85 4.82 5.20 -3.08
CA VAL A 85 6.20 5.08 -2.57
C VAL A 85 6.52 6.35 -1.80
N VAL A 86 6.86 6.21 -0.53
CA VAL A 86 7.13 7.34 0.37
C VAL A 86 8.60 7.33 0.75
N ARG A 87 9.32 8.40 0.41
CA ARG A 87 10.71 8.59 0.84
C ARG A 87 10.74 9.36 2.15
N GLY A 88 11.58 8.94 3.08
CA GLY A 88 11.83 9.65 4.34
C GLY A 88 13.15 9.24 4.94
N ARG A 89 13.33 9.50 6.23
CA ARG A 89 14.51 9.15 7.03
C ARG A 89 14.09 8.47 8.32
N THR A 90 14.85 7.50 8.80
CA THR A 90 14.66 6.94 10.14
C THR A 90 15.72 7.50 11.10
N PRO A 91 15.63 7.25 12.41
CA PRO A 91 16.72 7.58 13.33
C PRO A 91 18.04 6.89 12.96
N GLU A 92 17.99 5.73 12.30
CA GLU A 92 19.13 4.90 11.94
C GLU A 92 19.65 5.15 10.52
N ALA A 93 18.83 5.69 9.62
CA ALA A 93 19.17 5.85 8.20
C ALA A 93 18.71 7.18 7.61
N ASP A 94 19.60 7.84 6.85
CA ASP A 94 19.33 9.11 6.17
C ASP A 94 18.37 9.00 4.97
N GLN A 95 18.06 7.78 4.55
CA GLN A 95 17.09 7.51 3.50
C GLN A 95 16.45 6.14 3.69
N LEU A 96 15.11 6.10 3.66
CA LEU A 96 14.30 4.90 3.59
C LEU A 96 13.08 5.15 2.69
N TYR A 97 12.71 4.14 1.91
CA TYR A 97 11.48 4.13 1.14
C TYR A 97 10.45 3.18 1.77
N LEU A 98 9.21 3.66 1.96
CA LEU A 98 8.06 2.79 2.24
C LEU A 98 7.33 2.51 0.94
N VAL A 99 7.15 1.23 0.60
CA VAL A 99 6.32 0.80 -0.52
C VAL A 99 4.97 0.38 0.03
N VAL A 100 3.95 1.18 -0.24
CA VAL A 100 2.66 1.11 0.45
C VAL A 100 1.59 0.51 -0.46
N GLU A 101 0.89 -0.50 0.06
CA GLU A 101 -0.39 -0.98 -0.48
C GLU A 101 -1.53 -0.48 0.40
N VAL A 102 -2.52 0.16 -0.21
CA VAL A 102 -3.68 0.77 0.42
C VAL A 102 -4.90 -0.09 0.11
N SER A 103 -5.66 -0.44 1.13
CA SER A 103 -6.92 -1.17 0.99
C SER A 103 -7.90 -0.75 2.06
N TRP A 104 -9.20 -0.79 1.77
CA TRP A 104 -10.21 -0.52 2.81
C TRP A 104 -10.07 -1.48 4.00
N GLY A 105 -9.93 -2.79 3.71
CA GLY A 105 -9.55 -3.82 4.68
C GLY A 105 -8.34 -4.58 4.18
N VAL A 106 -7.28 -4.62 4.99
CA VAL A 106 -5.98 -5.19 4.63
C VAL A 106 -6.05 -6.71 4.65
N GLY A 107 -5.84 -7.33 3.49
CA GLY A 107 -5.73 -8.76 3.27
C GLY A 107 -4.28 -9.25 3.14
N THR A 108 -4.12 -10.57 3.03
CA THR A 108 -2.81 -11.20 2.80
C THR A 108 -2.22 -10.83 1.45
N THR A 109 -3.06 -10.59 0.44
CA THR A 109 -2.61 -10.12 -0.89
C THR A 109 -1.99 -8.73 -0.83
N ASP A 110 -2.51 -7.82 0.00
CA ASP A 110 -1.93 -6.49 0.19
C ASP A 110 -0.54 -6.59 0.82
N ILE A 111 -0.40 -7.45 1.83
CA ILE A 111 0.89 -7.71 2.48
C ILE A 111 1.90 -8.32 1.50
N ALA A 112 1.49 -9.34 0.76
CA ALA A 112 2.35 -10.00 -0.22
C ALA A 112 2.83 -9.02 -1.30
N ARG A 113 1.93 -8.18 -1.82
CA ARG A 113 2.27 -7.14 -2.79
C ARG A 113 3.25 -6.13 -2.22
N ALA A 114 3.02 -5.65 -0.99
CA ALA A 114 3.92 -4.69 -0.35
C ALA A 114 5.34 -5.28 -0.21
N ILE A 115 5.45 -6.52 0.28
CA ILE A 115 6.73 -7.22 0.48
C ILE A 115 7.45 -7.42 -0.85
N GLU A 116 6.76 -7.95 -1.85
CA GLU A 116 7.32 -8.20 -3.18
C GLU A 116 7.87 -6.90 -3.78
N ARG A 117 7.06 -5.83 -3.79
CA ARG A 117 7.42 -4.56 -4.40
C ARG A 117 8.53 -3.84 -3.63
N ALA A 118 8.54 -3.90 -2.30
CA ALA A 118 9.66 -3.43 -1.49
C ALA A 118 10.94 -4.22 -1.78
N GLY A 119 10.84 -5.53 -1.98
CA GLY A 119 11.93 -6.41 -2.40
C GLY A 119 12.53 -5.99 -3.73
N TYR A 120 11.71 -5.70 -4.73
CA TYR A 120 12.18 -5.19 -6.03
C TYR A 120 12.84 -3.82 -5.91
N LEU A 121 12.32 -2.92 -5.07
CA LEU A 121 12.95 -1.61 -4.84
C LEU A 121 14.31 -1.74 -4.14
N ARG A 122 14.45 -2.69 -3.20
CA ARG A 122 15.75 -3.06 -2.61
C ARG A 122 16.71 -3.63 -3.65
N LYS A 123 16.23 -4.51 -4.53
CA LYS A 123 17.02 -5.06 -5.65
C LYS A 123 17.51 -3.97 -6.59
N ALA A 124 16.75 -2.89 -6.75
CA ALA A 124 17.15 -1.69 -7.49
C ALA A 124 18.20 -0.82 -6.77
N GLY A 125 18.61 -1.18 -5.55
CA GLY A 125 19.65 -0.48 -4.78
C GLY A 125 19.11 0.54 -3.77
N PHE A 126 17.80 0.62 -3.57
CA PHE A 126 17.18 1.58 -2.65
C PHE A 126 16.74 0.91 -1.35
N PRO A 127 17.13 1.41 -0.17
CA PRO A 127 16.69 0.85 1.11
C PRO A 127 15.18 1.01 1.23
N ALA A 128 14.43 -0.09 1.30
CA ALA A 128 12.98 -0.06 1.30
C ALA A 128 12.37 -1.05 2.29
N ARG A 129 11.26 -0.64 2.90
CA ARG A 129 10.39 -1.49 3.73
C ARG A 129 8.98 -1.56 3.13
N PRO A 130 8.31 -2.71 3.23
CA PRO A 130 6.90 -2.82 2.90
C PRO A 130 6.05 -2.03 3.89
N ALA A 131 4.92 -1.54 3.44
CA ALA A 131 3.91 -0.94 4.28
C ALA A 131 2.50 -1.30 3.77
N VAL A 132 1.57 -1.45 4.69
CA VAL A 132 0.16 -1.66 4.37
C VAL A 132 -0.70 -0.64 5.10
N ALA A 133 -1.70 -0.12 4.41
CA ALA A 133 -2.53 0.97 4.87
C ALA A 133 -4.01 0.62 4.72
N GLY A 134 -4.82 0.87 5.75
CA GLY A 134 -6.26 0.59 5.70
C GLY A 134 -7.02 0.91 6.97
N ARG A 135 -8.20 0.32 7.15
CA ARG A 135 -8.99 0.48 8.38
C ARG A 135 -8.76 -0.66 9.38
N TRP A 136 -8.65 -1.89 8.88
CA TRP A 136 -8.38 -3.07 9.70
C TRP A 136 -7.73 -4.17 8.86
N PRO A 137 -6.89 -5.03 9.45
CA PRO A 137 -6.47 -6.27 8.82
C PRO A 137 -7.53 -7.36 8.96
N SER A 138 -7.63 -8.24 7.97
CA SER A 138 -8.37 -9.50 8.11
C SER A 138 -7.67 -10.43 9.12
N PRO A 139 -8.36 -11.46 9.65
CA PRO A 139 -7.73 -12.42 10.56
C PRO A 139 -6.51 -13.13 9.94
N ASP A 140 -6.56 -13.45 8.65
CA ASP A 140 -5.45 -14.06 7.92
C ASP A 140 -4.29 -13.08 7.72
N ALA A 141 -4.61 -11.81 7.41
CA ALA A 141 -3.61 -10.76 7.30
C ALA A 141 -2.90 -10.55 8.64
N ARG A 142 -3.63 -10.56 9.76
CA ARG A 142 -3.04 -10.45 11.10
C ARG A 142 -2.09 -11.60 11.40
N ARG A 143 -2.50 -12.84 11.13
CA ARG A 143 -1.64 -14.03 11.29
C ARG A 143 -0.37 -13.94 10.44
N MET A 144 -0.50 -13.46 9.21
CA MET A 144 0.64 -13.26 8.31
C MET A 144 1.59 -12.19 8.87
N LEU A 145 1.07 -11.04 9.33
CA LEU A 145 1.88 -9.96 9.93
C LEU A 145 2.63 -10.43 11.18
N ASP A 146 1.98 -11.21 12.04
CA ASP A 146 2.57 -11.73 13.28
C ASP A 146 3.68 -12.77 13.01
N ALA A 147 3.65 -13.44 11.85
CA ALA A 147 4.66 -14.41 11.43
C ALA A 147 5.88 -13.76 10.74
N LEU A 148 5.79 -12.48 10.34
CA LEU A 148 6.84 -11.76 9.64
C LEU A 148 7.78 -11.03 10.61
N SER A 149 9.03 -10.82 10.20
CA SER A 149 10.05 -10.15 11.01
C SER A 149 11.10 -9.48 10.12
N GLY A 150 11.86 -8.53 10.68
CA GLY A 150 12.90 -7.80 9.95
C GLY A 150 12.36 -6.91 8.83
N ASP A 151 13.13 -6.76 7.76
CA ASP A 151 12.82 -5.84 6.64
C ASP A 151 11.59 -6.23 5.82
N ASP A 152 11.10 -7.47 5.98
CA ASP A 152 9.88 -7.95 5.34
C ASP A 152 8.64 -7.78 6.22
N ARG A 153 8.78 -7.38 7.50
CA ARG A 153 7.64 -7.02 8.32
C ARG A 153 7.11 -5.65 7.89
N PRO A 154 5.86 -5.56 7.39
CA PRO A 154 5.30 -4.30 6.96
C PRO A 154 5.13 -3.32 8.10
N VAL A 155 5.38 -2.05 7.82
CA VAL A 155 4.85 -0.94 8.62
C VAL A 155 3.34 -0.90 8.41
N ILE A 156 2.57 -0.85 9.50
CA ILE A 156 1.12 -0.94 9.43
C ILE A 156 0.54 0.46 9.69
N VAL A 157 -0.29 0.96 8.79
CA VAL A 157 -0.99 2.24 8.95
C VAL A 157 -2.50 1.99 8.99
N LEU A 158 -3.06 2.01 10.19
CA LEU A 158 -4.48 1.75 10.40
C LEU A 158 -5.16 2.96 11.02
N ASP A 159 -6.18 3.47 10.35
CA ASP A 159 -7.03 4.55 10.87
C ASP A 159 -6.23 5.78 11.38
N GLY A 160 -5.15 6.13 10.67
CA GLY A 160 -4.26 7.25 11.03
C GLY A 160 -3.22 6.93 12.12
N THR A 161 -3.19 5.70 12.64
CA THR A 161 -2.14 5.21 13.54
C THR A 161 -1.10 4.46 12.74
N ILE A 162 0.17 4.78 12.95
CA ILE A 162 1.30 4.06 12.35
C ILE A 162 1.94 3.15 13.40
N GLU A 163 2.18 1.89 13.04
CA GLU A 163 2.83 0.89 13.89
C GLU A 163 4.11 0.41 13.21
N TRP A 164 5.23 0.58 13.91
CA TRP A 164 6.55 0.12 13.50
C TRP A 164 6.92 -1.13 14.29
N ASP A 165 7.15 -2.25 13.60
CA ASP A 165 7.68 -3.47 14.22
C ASP A 165 6.90 -4.00 15.44
N GLY A 166 5.58 -3.79 15.50
CA GLY A 166 4.79 -4.21 16.68
C GLY A 166 4.68 -3.15 17.78
N ARG A 167 5.21 -1.95 17.56
CA ARG A 167 5.25 -0.84 18.52
C ARG A 167 4.56 0.38 17.92
N SER A 168 3.62 0.93 18.68
CA SER A 168 2.93 2.20 18.43
C SER A 168 3.65 3.35 19.09
#